data_AF-A0A7C8KWQ7-F1
#
_entry.id   AF-A0A7C8KWQ7-F1
#
_cell.length_a   1.000
_cell.length_b   1.000
_cell.length_c   1.000
_cell.angle_alpha   90.00
_cell.angle_beta   90.00
_cell.angle_gamma   90.00
#
_symmetry.space_group_name_H-M   'P 1'
#
loop_
_entity.id
_entity.type
_entity.pdbx_description
1 polymer ?
#
loop_
_entity_poly.entity_id
_entity_poly.type
_entity_poly.pdbx_seq_one_letter_code
_entity_poly.pdbx_strand_id
1 'polypeptide(L)'
;MKGKKIMAGMVSVIAAFTLSACSGNNDETTPEENQDKEMEMESGSDEHMEMDHSGSGEVPENLTVAENSTYEVGSKAIITSDHMKGMKGAEATIVGAYNTTVYTVSYTPTNGGERVENHKWVIHEEIADAGEEPLEPGTEVTIDASHMEGMDGVTAVIDSAKETTVYMVDYMPTTGGEKVTNHKWVTESELSPVE
;
A
#
# COMPACT_ATOMS: atom_id res chain seq x y z
N MET A 1 -17.01 -56.15 -30.57
CA MET A 1 -17.72 -56.54 -29.34
C MET A 1 -17.21 -55.69 -28.18
N LYS A 2 -18.13 -55.35 -27.26
CA LYS A 2 -18.06 -54.32 -26.22
C LYS A 2 -17.16 -54.69 -25.03
N GLY A 3 -16.74 -53.67 -24.27
CA GLY A 3 -16.39 -53.75 -22.84
C GLY A 3 -15.64 -52.51 -22.36
N LYS A 4 -16.29 -51.35 -22.16
CA LYS A 4 -16.91 -50.82 -20.92
C LYS A 4 -15.99 -50.73 -19.69
N LYS A 5 -15.70 -49.48 -19.30
CA LYS A 5 -15.15 -49.00 -18.00
C LYS A 5 -16.21 -49.17 -16.91
N ILE A 6 -15.85 -49.62 -15.69
CA ILE A 6 -16.61 -49.33 -14.45
C ILE A 6 -15.64 -49.21 -13.25
N MET A 7 -15.82 -48.10 -12.54
CA MET A 7 -15.22 -47.62 -11.31
C MET A 7 -15.78 -48.38 -10.10
N ALA A 8 -14.92 -48.90 -9.22
CA ALA A 8 -15.32 -49.58 -7.99
C ALA A 8 -15.22 -48.60 -6.80
N GLY A 9 -16.36 -48.29 -6.20
CA GLY A 9 -16.47 -47.62 -4.90
C GLY A 9 -16.40 -48.64 -3.74
N MET A 10 -15.88 -48.21 -2.60
CA MET A 10 -15.71 -49.03 -1.40
C MET A 10 -16.50 -48.47 -0.22
N VAL A 11 -17.68 -49.06 -0.04
CA VAL A 11 -18.39 -49.49 1.18
C VAL A 11 -17.81 -49.09 2.57
N SER A 12 -18.58 -48.23 3.25
CA SER A 12 -19.16 -48.32 4.62
C SER A 12 -18.40 -48.99 5.78
N VAL A 13 -18.31 -48.26 6.90
CA VAL A 13 -18.22 -48.83 8.26
C VAL A 13 -19.27 -48.17 9.15
N ILE A 14 -20.24 -48.96 9.61
CA ILE A 14 -21.23 -48.63 10.64
C ILE A 14 -20.69 -49.16 11.97
N ALA A 15 -20.65 -48.31 12.99
CA ALA A 15 -20.50 -48.73 14.38
C ALA A 15 -21.63 -48.09 15.20
N ALA A 16 -22.62 -48.91 15.55
CA ALA A 16 -23.69 -48.56 16.47
C ALA A 16 -23.22 -48.82 17.90
N PHE A 17 -23.29 -47.80 18.76
CA PHE A 17 -23.25 -47.97 20.21
C PHE A 17 -24.64 -47.70 20.76
N THR A 18 -25.21 -48.74 21.37
CA THR A 18 -26.41 -48.68 22.19
C THR A 18 -26.06 -48.56 23.67
N LEU A 19 -27.10 -48.22 24.44
CA LEU A 19 -27.23 -48.16 25.91
C LEU A 19 -26.97 -46.76 26.49
N SER A 20 -27.81 -46.18 27.34
CA SER A 20 -28.98 -46.69 28.07
C SER A 20 -29.85 -45.52 28.52
N ALA A 21 -31.16 -45.73 28.60
CA ALA A 21 -32.14 -44.74 29.02
C ALA A 21 -32.36 -44.78 30.55
N CYS A 22 -32.49 -43.61 31.18
CA CYS A 22 -33.14 -43.46 32.48
C CYS A 22 -33.84 -42.09 32.57
N SER A 23 -35.18 -42.14 32.73
CA SER A 23 -36.06 -41.27 33.54
C SER A 23 -35.87 -39.75 33.39
N GLY A 24 -36.77 -38.94 32.83
CA GLY A 24 -38.22 -38.92 32.93
C GLY A 24 -38.65 -37.69 33.73
N ASN A 25 -39.00 -36.58 33.07
CA ASN A 25 -40.02 -35.62 33.54
C ASN A 25 -40.45 -34.66 32.43
N ASN A 26 -41.74 -34.35 32.42
CA ASN A 26 -42.50 -33.53 31.48
C ASN A 26 -41.98 -32.09 31.34
N ASP A 27 -42.07 -31.53 30.13
CA ASP A 27 -42.87 -30.34 29.83
C ASP A 27 -43.00 -30.13 28.30
N GLU A 28 -44.22 -29.84 27.86
CA GLU A 28 -44.58 -29.52 26.47
C GLU A 28 -44.60 -27.98 26.23
N THR A 29 -44.61 -27.59 24.95
CA THR A 29 -44.78 -26.24 24.34
C THR A 29 -43.57 -25.30 24.46
N THR A 30 -42.96 -24.69 23.41
CA THR A 30 -43.39 -24.17 22.08
C THR A 30 -42.11 -23.84 21.22
N PRO A 31 -42.20 -23.46 19.92
CA PRO A 31 -41.15 -23.68 18.90
C PRO A 31 -40.23 -22.48 18.55
N GLU A 32 -39.14 -22.81 17.82
CA GLU A 32 -38.27 -22.02 16.91
C GLU A 32 -37.46 -20.81 17.41
N GLU A 33 -36.12 -20.94 17.38
CA GLU A 33 -35.19 -20.06 16.63
C GLU A 33 -33.76 -20.66 16.66
N ASN A 34 -33.23 -21.06 15.50
CA ASN A 34 -31.81 -21.40 15.34
C ASN A 34 -31.02 -20.11 15.09
N GLN A 35 -30.13 -19.74 16.01
CA GLN A 35 -29.07 -18.76 15.75
C GLN A 35 -27.84 -19.50 15.22
N ASP A 36 -27.66 -19.48 13.90
CA ASP A 36 -26.33 -19.67 13.31
C ASP A 36 -25.49 -18.43 13.62
N LYS A 37 -24.42 -18.60 14.40
CA LYS A 37 -23.33 -17.63 14.50
C LYS A 37 -22.17 -18.11 13.66
N GLU A 38 -22.01 -17.43 12.54
CA GLU A 38 -20.82 -17.36 11.71
C GLU A 38 -19.58 -17.08 12.59
N MET A 39 -18.56 -17.93 12.46
CA MET A 39 -17.19 -17.58 12.82
C MET A 39 -16.43 -17.38 11.51
N GLU A 40 -16.52 -16.17 10.96
CA GLU A 40 -15.52 -15.69 10.01
C GLU A 40 -14.20 -15.52 10.79
N MET A 41 -13.22 -16.35 10.46
CA MET A 41 -11.83 -16.07 10.84
C MET A 41 -11.31 -14.97 9.92
N GLU A 42 -11.58 -13.72 10.29
CA GLU A 42 -10.83 -12.58 9.79
C GLU A 42 -9.39 -12.74 10.31
N SER A 43 -8.47 -13.16 9.43
CA SER A 43 -7.03 -12.97 9.67
C SER A 43 -6.72 -11.49 9.48
N GLY A 44 -7.15 -10.68 10.44
CA GLY A 44 -6.67 -9.32 10.64
C GLY A 44 -5.29 -9.39 11.27
N SER A 45 -4.27 -9.65 10.46
CA SER A 45 -2.91 -9.27 10.80
C SER A 45 -2.79 -7.75 10.68
N ASP A 46 -3.41 -7.03 11.62
CA ASP A 46 -3.04 -5.64 11.95
C ASP A 46 -1.66 -5.71 12.61
N GLU A 47 -0.65 -6.02 11.79
CA GLU A 47 0.74 -5.85 12.17
C GLU A 47 0.97 -4.35 12.20
N HIS A 48 0.76 -3.79 13.38
CA HIS A 48 1.10 -2.43 13.79
C HIS A 48 2.61 -2.23 13.70
N MET A 49 3.14 -2.26 12.49
CA MET A 49 4.47 -1.78 12.16
C MET A 49 4.34 -0.25 12.12
N GLU A 50 4.35 0.38 13.30
CA GLU A 50 4.75 1.80 13.44
C GLU A 50 6.20 1.91 12.97
N MET A 51 6.40 1.81 11.65
CA MET A 51 7.63 2.18 11.00
C MET A 51 7.65 3.70 10.97
N ASP A 52 8.79 4.29 11.31
CA ASP A 52 9.01 5.72 11.09
C ASP A 52 8.91 5.99 9.58
N HIS A 53 7.80 6.59 9.16
CA HIS A 53 7.56 6.97 7.76
C HIS A 53 8.18 8.34 7.42
N SER A 54 8.95 8.93 8.33
CA SER A 54 9.71 10.15 8.03
C SER A 54 10.78 9.86 6.99
N GLY A 55 10.76 10.64 5.92
CA GLY A 55 11.78 10.55 4.88
C GLY A 55 13.11 11.15 5.34
N SER A 56 14.19 10.75 4.66
CA SER A 56 15.43 11.52 4.72
C SER A 56 15.19 12.93 4.19
N GLY A 57 15.66 13.94 4.92
CA GLY A 57 15.68 15.34 4.46
C GLY A 57 16.75 15.62 3.40
N GLU A 58 17.55 14.64 3.03
CA GLU A 58 18.51 14.74 1.92
C GLU A 58 17.77 14.92 0.61
N VAL A 59 18.28 15.76 -0.28
CA VAL A 59 17.66 16.02 -1.58
C VAL A 59 18.65 15.54 -2.65
N PRO A 60 18.20 14.81 -3.68
CA PRO A 60 19.08 14.37 -4.76
C PRO A 60 19.87 15.52 -5.38
N GLU A 61 21.10 15.25 -5.78
CA GLU A 61 21.94 16.25 -6.46
C GLU A 61 21.28 16.68 -7.77
N ASN A 62 21.49 17.94 -8.16
CA ASN A 62 20.98 18.52 -9.41
C ASN A 62 19.45 18.59 -9.55
N LEU A 63 18.68 18.24 -8.52
CA LEU A 63 17.24 18.44 -8.52
C LEU A 63 16.91 19.94 -8.59
N THR A 64 16.18 20.33 -9.63
CA THR A 64 15.91 21.75 -9.92
C THR A 64 14.81 22.30 -9.02
N VAL A 65 15.12 23.36 -8.25
CA VAL A 65 14.12 24.05 -7.42
C VAL A 65 13.05 24.70 -8.29
N ALA A 66 11.79 24.53 -7.91
CA ALA A 66 10.66 25.18 -8.57
C ALA A 66 10.50 26.62 -8.08
N GLU A 67 11.05 27.59 -8.82
CA GLU A 67 11.03 29.01 -8.43
C GLU A 67 9.62 29.62 -8.36
N ASN A 68 8.65 29.08 -9.10
CA ASN A 68 7.28 29.58 -9.17
C ASN A 68 6.27 28.44 -8.94
N SER A 69 6.47 27.68 -7.86
CA SER A 69 5.54 26.62 -7.46
C SER A 69 4.20 27.20 -6.99
N THR A 70 3.09 26.47 -7.20
CA THR A 70 1.76 26.89 -6.70
C THR A 70 1.74 27.02 -5.18
N TYR A 71 2.47 26.14 -4.49
CA TYR A 71 2.64 26.17 -3.05
C TYR A 71 4.10 26.50 -2.71
N GLU A 72 4.36 27.65 -2.13
CA GLU A 72 5.71 28.07 -1.76
C GLU A 72 6.27 27.26 -0.58
N VAL A 73 7.60 27.11 -0.49
CA VAL A 73 8.24 26.51 0.68
C VAL A 73 7.89 27.30 1.95
N GLY A 74 7.47 26.60 3.00
CA GLY A 74 6.96 27.17 4.25
C GLY A 74 5.46 27.46 4.23
N SER A 75 4.79 27.40 3.07
CA SER A 75 3.33 27.48 2.98
C SER A 75 2.66 26.17 3.39
N LYS A 76 1.34 26.21 3.52
CA LYS A 76 0.52 25.05 3.87
C LYS A 76 -0.38 24.64 2.70
N ALA A 77 -0.65 23.35 2.61
CA ALA A 77 -1.59 22.76 1.66
C ALA A 77 -2.31 21.56 2.29
N ILE A 78 -3.41 21.12 1.70
CA ILE A 78 -4.10 19.88 2.08
C ILE A 78 -3.71 18.77 1.10
N ILE A 79 -3.24 17.65 1.63
CA ILE A 79 -2.95 16.47 0.81
C ILE A 79 -4.27 15.81 0.39
N THR A 80 -4.42 15.56 -0.90
CA THR A 80 -5.63 14.95 -1.49
C THR A 80 -5.42 13.50 -1.93
N SER A 81 -4.16 13.06 -2.03
CA SER A 81 -3.78 11.68 -2.32
C SER A 81 -3.75 10.80 -1.06
N ASP A 82 -3.79 9.49 -1.28
CA ASP A 82 -3.79 8.43 -0.27
C ASP A 82 -2.67 7.41 -0.53
N HIS A 83 -1.45 7.88 -0.85
CA HIS A 83 -0.30 6.99 -1.06
C HIS A 83 0.00 6.12 0.16
N MET A 84 -0.19 6.69 1.36
CA MET A 84 -0.17 6.00 2.63
C MET A 84 -1.40 6.34 3.48
N LYS A 85 -1.78 5.42 4.36
CA LYS A 85 -2.86 5.63 5.33
C LYS A 85 -2.58 6.88 6.15
N GLY A 86 -3.60 7.73 6.32
CA GLY A 86 -3.48 8.98 7.07
C GLY A 86 -2.99 10.19 6.28
N MET A 87 -2.60 10.06 5.01
CA MET A 87 -2.22 11.22 4.17
C MET A 87 -3.42 12.04 3.72
N LYS A 88 -4.47 11.37 3.23
CA LYS A 88 -5.61 12.07 2.62
C LYS A 88 -6.32 12.97 3.63
N GLY A 89 -6.46 14.24 3.27
CA GLY A 89 -7.02 15.31 4.08
C GLY A 89 -6.07 15.88 5.12
N ALA A 90 -4.83 15.41 5.21
CA ALA A 90 -3.85 15.96 6.15
C ALA A 90 -3.43 17.37 5.70
N GLU A 91 -3.36 18.28 6.66
CA GLU A 91 -2.68 19.56 6.46
C GLU A 91 -1.17 19.32 6.47
N ALA A 92 -0.52 19.76 5.42
CA ALA A 92 0.91 19.61 5.17
C ALA A 92 1.59 20.98 5.10
N THR A 93 2.82 21.04 5.60
CA THR A 93 3.75 22.15 5.38
C THR A 93 4.70 21.79 4.24
N ILE A 94 4.83 22.66 3.25
CA ILE A 94 5.79 22.47 2.15
C ILE A 94 7.20 22.71 2.68
N VAL A 95 8.07 21.72 2.59
CA VAL A 95 9.48 21.83 3.00
C VAL A 95 10.46 21.80 1.81
N GLY A 96 9.96 21.47 0.61
CA GLY A 96 10.70 21.60 -0.64
C GLY A 96 9.74 21.58 -1.84
N ALA A 97 10.13 22.24 -2.93
CA ALA A 97 9.38 22.30 -4.18
C ALA A 97 10.36 22.25 -5.37
N TYR A 98 10.16 21.30 -6.28
CA TYR A 98 11.12 20.98 -7.33
C TYR A 98 10.43 20.63 -8.64
N ASN A 99 11.06 20.98 -9.76
CA ASN A 99 10.64 20.58 -11.09
C ASN A 99 11.44 19.37 -11.54
N THR A 100 10.76 18.29 -11.90
CA THR A 100 11.38 17.05 -12.39
C THR A 100 10.36 16.21 -13.15
N THR A 101 10.78 15.08 -13.70
CA THR A 101 9.88 14.01 -14.13
C THR A 101 9.61 13.06 -12.97
N VAL A 102 8.33 12.85 -12.65
CA VAL A 102 7.89 11.81 -11.73
C VAL A 102 7.57 10.53 -12.48
N TYR A 103 7.84 9.42 -11.82
CA TYR A 103 7.54 8.08 -12.30
C TYR A 103 6.64 7.35 -11.30
N THR A 104 5.68 6.62 -11.84
CA THR A 104 5.10 5.49 -11.11
C THR A 104 5.88 4.25 -11.47
N VAL A 105 6.27 3.46 -10.48
CA VAL A 105 7.13 2.29 -10.70
C VAL A 105 6.57 1.04 -10.02
N SER A 106 6.86 -0.12 -10.61
CA SER A 106 6.49 -1.41 -10.06
C SER A 106 7.69 -2.32 -9.90
N TYR A 107 7.89 -2.88 -8.69
CA TYR A 107 9.11 -3.58 -8.32
C TYR A 107 8.89 -4.67 -7.26
N THR A 108 9.83 -5.60 -7.15
CA THR A 108 9.87 -6.58 -6.06
C THR A 108 10.96 -6.16 -5.07
N PRO A 109 10.63 -5.80 -3.82
CA PRO A 109 11.58 -5.31 -2.84
C PRO A 109 12.78 -6.24 -2.62
N THR A 110 13.96 -5.67 -2.36
CA THR A 110 15.22 -6.42 -2.17
C THR A 110 15.22 -7.29 -0.90
N ASN A 111 14.35 -6.98 0.06
CA ASN A 111 14.15 -7.76 1.28
C ASN A 111 13.25 -9.01 1.10
N GLY A 112 12.75 -9.27 -0.12
CA GLY A 112 11.91 -10.42 -0.43
C GLY A 112 10.42 -10.25 -0.08
N GLY A 113 9.98 -9.01 0.18
CA GLY A 113 8.57 -8.67 0.36
C GLY A 113 7.71 -8.88 -0.90
N GLU A 114 6.40 -8.67 -0.74
CA GLU A 114 5.46 -8.72 -1.87
C GLU A 114 5.79 -7.66 -2.93
N ARG A 115 5.42 -7.95 -4.18
CA ARG A 115 5.60 -7.02 -5.29
C ARG A 115 4.76 -5.76 -5.04
N VAL A 116 5.40 -4.59 -5.16
CA VAL A 116 4.75 -3.28 -5.10
C VAL A 116 4.40 -2.87 -6.52
N GLU A 117 3.13 -2.56 -6.76
CA GLU A 117 2.63 -2.13 -8.07
C GLU A 117 2.23 -0.65 -8.04
N ASN A 118 2.57 0.10 -9.09
CA ASN A 118 2.24 1.52 -9.27
C ASN A 118 2.63 2.42 -8.08
N HIS A 119 3.81 2.19 -7.51
CA HIS A 119 4.34 2.99 -6.41
C HIS A 119 4.46 4.46 -6.84
N LYS A 120 4.01 5.38 -5.97
CA LYS A 120 4.06 6.83 -6.13
C LYS A 120 4.89 7.43 -5.00
N TRP A 121 5.93 8.21 -5.27
CA TRP A 121 6.54 8.52 -6.58
C TRP A 121 8.05 8.34 -6.45
N VAL A 122 8.71 8.06 -7.58
CA VAL A 122 10.16 8.20 -7.71
C VAL A 122 10.43 9.33 -8.71
N ILE A 123 11.43 10.16 -8.49
CA ILE A 123 11.82 11.23 -9.42
C ILE A 123 13.00 10.81 -10.32
N HIS A 124 13.26 11.55 -11.39
CA HIS A 124 14.31 11.20 -12.36
C HIS A 124 15.70 11.12 -11.73
N GLU A 125 16.00 12.01 -10.80
CA GLU A 125 17.26 12.10 -10.06
C GLU A 125 17.44 10.95 -9.05
N GLU A 126 16.40 10.15 -8.81
CA GLU A 126 16.41 8.95 -7.96
C GLU A 126 16.52 7.66 -8.79
N ILE A 127 16.88 7.76 -10.06
CA ILE A 127 17.11 6.62 -10.96
C ILE A 127 18.58 6.59 -11.36
N ALA A 128 19.25 5.47 -11.09
CA ALA A 128 20.65 5.31 -11.41
C ALA A 128 20.89 5.39 -12.93
N ASP A 129 21.90 6.18 -13.34
CA ASP A 129 22.33 6.33 -14.73
C ASP A 129 21.20 6.76 -15.70
N ALA A 130 20.20 7.51 -15.22
CA ALA A 130 19.01 7.89 -16.00
C ALA A 130 19.30 8.78 -17.22
N GLY A 131 20.41 9.52 -17.20
CA GLY A 131 20.70 10.56 -18.20
C GLY A 131 19.90 11.83 -17.95
N GLU A 132 19.59 12.57 -19.02
CA GLU A 132 18.86 13.85 -18.95
C GLU A 132 17.44 13.76 -19.52
N GLU A 133 17.18 12.77 -20.37
CA GLU A 133 15.89 12.63 -21.06
C GLU A 133 14.93 11.79 -20.22
N PRO A 134 13.64 12.15 -20.15
CA PRO A 134 12.64 11.35 -19.48
C PRO A 134 12.59 9.90 -19.98
N LEU A 135 12.38 8.98 -19.05
CA LEU A 135 12.35 7.54 -19.34
C LEU A 135 10.94 7.09 -19.72
N GLU A 136 10.84 6.22 -20.73
CA GLU A 136 9.55 5.78 -21.27
C GLU A 136 8.91 4.65 -20.44
N PRO A 137 7.57 4.55 -20.41
CA PRO A 137 6.87 3.41 -19.81
C PRO A 137 7.32 2.06 -20.38
N GLY A 138 7.45 1.07 -19.49
CA GLY A 138 7.97 -0.27 -19.79
C GLY A 138 9.50 -0.38 -19.68
N THR A 139 10.22 0.72 -19.45
CA THR A 139 11.67 0.70 -19.23
C THR A 139 11.99 0.09 -17.86
N GLU A 140 12.96 -0.83 -17.83
CA GLU A 140 13.54 -1.35 -16.59
C GLU A 140 14.67 -0.44 -16.11
N VAL A 141 14.66 -0.08 -14.84
CA VAL A 141 15.60 0.87 -14.23
C VAL A 141 16.06 0.39 -12.86
N THR A 142 17.17 0.92 -12.36
CA THR A 142 17.62 0.74 -10.98
C THR A 142 17.26 1.98 -10.17
N ILE A 143 16.56 1.79 -9.06
CA ILE A 143 16.15 2.87 -8.16
C ILE A 143 17.28 3.19 -7.17
N ASP A 144 17.64 4.46 -7.07
CA ASP A 144 18.60 5.04 -6.11
C ASP A 144 17.84 5.94 -5.12
N ALA A 145 16.83 5.35 -4.48
CA ALA A 145 16.01 5.97 -3.46
C ALA A 145 15.67 4.97 -2.36
N SER A 146 15.62 5.47 -1.14
CA SER A 146 15.36 4.68 0.06
C SER A 146 14.10 5.18 0.80
N HIS A 147 13.02 5.46 0.06
CA HIS A 147 11.76 5.95 0.66
C HIS A 147 11.14 4.93 1.63
N MET A 148 11.38 3.64 1.38
CA MET A 148 10.97 2.53 2.23
C MET A 148 12.01 1.40 2.19
N GLU A 149 12.01 0.57 3.22
CA GLU A 149 12.92 -0.58 3.31
C GLU A 149 12.75 -1.50 2.09
N GLY A 150 13.87 -1.86 1.46
CA GLY A 150 13.89 -2.75 0.30
C GLY A 150 13.72 -2.07 -1.06
N MET A 151 13.59 -0.74 -1.12
CA MET A 151 13.52 0.02 -2.37
C MET A 151 14.90 0.30 -3.00
N ASP A 152 15.88 0.66 -2.18
CA ASP A 152 17.21 1.03 -2.67
C ASP A 152 17.87 -0.12 -3.45
N GLY A 153 18.41 0.22 -4.63
CA GLY A 153 19.07 -0.71 -5.56
C GLY A 153 18.13 -1.66 -6.29
N VAL A 154 16.80 -1.53 -6.15
CA VAL A 154 15.85 -2.46 -6.77
C VAL A 154 15.74 -2.23 -8.28
N THR A 155 15.56 -3.32 -9.04
CA THR A 155 15.10 -3.22 -10.43
C THR A 155 13.60 -2.98 -10.46
N ALA A 156 13.19 -1.87 -11.03
CA ALA A 156 11.79 -1.48 -11.19
C ALA A 156 11.42 -1.28 -12.67
N VAL A 157 10.14 -1.44 -12.97
CA VAL A 157 9.58 -1.10 -14.29
C VAL A 157 8.86 0.24 -14.17
N ILE A 158 9.10 1.16 -15.09
CA ILE A 158 8.35 2.41 -15.17
C ILE A 158 6.96 2.13 -15.73
N ASP A 159 5.91 2.46 -14.97
CA ASP A 159 4.53 2.32 -15.41
C ASP A 159 4.01 3.59 -16.09
N SER A 160 4.44 4.76 -15.62
CA SER A 160 4.11 6.05 -16.21
C SER A 160 5.16 7.10 -15.89
N ALA A 161 5.25 8.13 -16.74
CA ALA A 161 6.16 9.26 -16.59
C ALA A 161 5.40 10.58 -16.80
N LYS A 162 5.70 11.60 -15.99
CA LYS A 162 5.11 12.93 -16.12
C LYS A 162 6.04 14.01 -15.60
N GLU A 163 6.30 15.03 -16.40
CA GLU A 163 6.96 16.25 -15.93
C GLU A 163 5.98 17.09 -15.10
N THR A 164 6.36 17.45 -13.88
CA THR A 164 5.52 18.23 -12.97
C THR A 164 6.33 18.81 -11.80
N THR A 165 5.70 19.69 -11.01
CA THR A 165 6.25 20.11 -9.71
C THR A 165 5.97 19.03 -8.67
N VAL A 166 7.02 18.59 -7.99
CA VAL A 166 6.93 17.74 -6.80
C VAL A 166 7.23 18.53 -5.55
N TYR A 167 6.62 18.09 -4.45
CA TYR A 167 6.77 18.68 -3.15
C TYR A 167 7.25 17.64 -2.15
N MET A 168 8.18 18.07 -1.31
CA MET A 168 8.52 17.37 -0.07
C MET A 168 7.72 18.03 1.05
N VAL A 169 7.08 17.23 1.89
CA VAL A 169 6.09 17.74 2.85
C VAL A 169 6.26 17.16 4.25
N ASP A 170 5.94 18.01 5.24
CA ASP A 170 5.76 17.62 6.63
C ASP A 170 4.26 17.59 6.93
N TYR A 171 3.73 16.52 7.53
CA TYR A 171 2.29 16.46 7.84
C TYR A 171 1.97 15.68 9.12
N MET A 172 0.80 15.95 9.67
CA MET A 172 0.22 15.16 10.75
C MET A 172 -0.77 14.16 10.15
N PRO A 173 -0.60 12.83 10.33
CA PRO A 173 -1.52 11.86 9.79
C PRO A 173 -2.95 12.07 10.32
N THR A 174 -3.95 11.98 9.44
CA THR A 174 -5.36 12.11 9.81
C THR A 174 -5.87 10.97 10.69
N THR A 175 -5.15 9.86 10.71
CA THR A 175 -5.38 8.72 11.60
C THR A 175 -4.78 8.89 12.99
N GLY A 176 -4.11 10.02 13.27
CA GLY A 176 -3.30 10.22 14.47
C GLY A 176 -1.93 9.55 14.36
N GLY A 177 -1.11 9.69 15.41
CA GLY A 177 0.26 9.20 15.46
C GLY A 177 1.29 10.31 15.53
N GLU A 178 2.53 9.99 15.20
CA GLU A 178 3.63 10.95 15.15
C GLU A 178 3.59 11.80 13.87
N LYS A 179 4.23 12.99 13.93
CA LYS A 179 4.37 13.85 12.76
C LYS A 179 5.31 13.18 11.76
N VAL A 180 4.87 13.05 10.51
CA VAL A 180 5.73 12.60 9.41
C VAL A 180 6.50 13.79 8.87
N THR A 181 7.82 13.65 8.74
CA THR A 181 8.70 14.71 8.25
C THR A 181 9.37 14.34 6.94
N ASN A 182 9.63 15.34 6.09
CA ASN A 182 10.30 15.21 4.79
C ASN A 182 9.72 14.09 3.92
N HIS A 183 8.40 13.93 3.91
CA HIS A 183 7.75 12.91 3.08
C HIS A 183 7.96 13.24 1.60
N LYS A 184 8.43 12.23 0.87
CA LYS A 184 8.69 12.23 -0.57
C LYS A 184 7.77 11.20 -1.24
N TRP A 185 7.06 11.53 -2.30
CA TRP A 185 6.80 12.86 -2.84
C TRP A 185 5.29 13.02 -3.00
N VAL A 186 4.82 14.27 -3.07
CA VAL A 186 3.47 14.56 -3.56
C VAL A 186 3.56 15.52 -4.74
N THR A 187 2.73 15.31 -5.75
CA THR A 187 2.69 16.19 -6.93
C THR A 187 1.79 17.39 -6.70
N GLU A 188 1.93 18.44 -7.52
CA GLU A 188 1.07 19.62 -7.44
C GLU A 188 -0.43 19.32 -7.50
N SER A 189 -0.82 18.37 -8.36
CA SER A 189 -2.23 17.94 -8.50
C SER A 189 -2.76 17.15 -7.31
N GLU A 190 -1.88 16.71 -6.40
CA GLU A 190 -2.23 15.97 -5.19
C GLU A 190 -2.34 16.88 -3.97
N LEU A 191 -2.19 18.20 -4.15
CA LEU A 191 -2.34 19.21 -3.13
C LEU A 191 -3.49 20.16 -3.47
N SER A 192 -4.24 20.59 -2.46
CA SER A 192 -5.20 21.68 -2.56
C SER A 192 -4.88 22.82 -1.58
N PRO A 193 -5.34 24.06 -1.84
CA PRO A 193 -5.17 25.17 -0.89
C PRO A 193 -5.80 24.86 0.46
N VAL A 194 -5.25 25.44 1.53
CA VAL A 194 -5.93 25.54 2.83
C VAL A 194 -7.00 26.61 2.73
N GLU A 195 -8.19 26.36 3.30
CA GLU A 195 -9.29 27.34 3.36
C GLU A 195 -9.00 28.51 4.33
#